data_AF-A0A522YSH7-F1
#
_entry.id   AF-A0A522YSH7-F1
#
_cell.length_a   1.000
_cell.length_b   1.000
_cell.length_c   1.000
_cell.angle_alpha   90.00
_cell.angle_beta   90.00
_cell.angle_gamma   90.00
#
_symmetry.space_group_name_H-M   'P 1'
#
loop_
_entity.id
_entity.type
_entity.pdbx_description
1 polymer ?
#
loop_
_entity_poly.entity_id
_entity_poly.type
_entity_poly.pdbx_seq_one_letter_code
_entity_poly.pdbx_strand_id
1 'polypeptide(L)'
;MADGAVEQPETARHMLGIIQRQTARLNRLIDDLLALSNIELEKEKFEFLPVQAEPLIRTAAQVFAQTAANQGVTLDWAVEGGAAPFEADKDRLMQVFVNLLDNAIKYTPAGGRVTARCRTRTVDRHNAA
;
A
#
# COMPACT_ATOMS: atom_id res chain seq x y z
N MET A 1 2.06 45.17 9.85
CA MET A 1 1.74 45.00 8.42
C MET A 1 1.78 43.51 8.10
N ALA A 2 0.69 42.77 8.37
CA ALA A 2 0.65 41.32 8.19
C ALA A 2 -0.75 40.82 7.79
N ASP A 3 -1.53 41.66 7.09
CA ASP A 3 -2.94 41.40 6.80
C ASP A 3 -3.24 41.20 5.31
N GLY A 4 -2.22 41.15 4.45
CA GLY A 4 -2.41 41.11 2.99
C GLY A 4 -2.27 39.74 2.33
N ALA A 5 -1.89 38.69 3.09
CA ALA A 5 -1.60 37.38 2.49
C ALA A 5 -2.84 36.49 2.27
N VAL A 6 -3.99 36.85 2.87
CA VAL A 6 -5.22 36.05 2.85
C VAL A 6 -6.19 36.51 1.74
N GLU A 7 -6.00 37.68 1.14
CA GLU A 7 -6.95 38.26 0.17
C GLU A 7 -6.79 37.78 -1.28
N GLN A 8 -5.80 36.95 -1.59
CA GLN A 8 -5.63 36.37 -2.93
C GLN A 8 -6.09 34.90 -2.93
N PRO A 9 -7.18 34.56 -3.65
CA PRO A 9 -7.73 33.20 -3.71
C PRO A 9 -6.72 32.13 -4.11
N GLU A 10 -5.75 32.50 -4.95
CA GLU A 10 -4.66 31.64 -5.40
C GLU A 10 -3.67 31.31 -4.26
N THR A 11 -3.31 32.29 -3.43
CA THR A 11 -2.45 32.10 -2.26
C THR A 11 -3.13 31.22 -1.21
N ALA A 12 -4.43 31.45 -0.97
CA ALA A 12 -5.23 30.62 -0.07
C ALA A 12 -5.31 29.16 -0.55
N ARG A 13 -5.56 28.92 -1.85
CA ARG A 13 -5.55 27.58 -2.45
C ARG A 13 -4.18 26.89 -2.33
N HIS A 14 -3.09 27.63 -2.57
CA HIS A 14 -1.75 27.11 -2.42
C HIS A 14 -1.45 26.67 -0.98
N MET A 15 -1.79 27.52 -0.01
CA MET A 15 -1.64 27.22 1.42
C MET A 15 -2.49 26.01 1.85
N LEU A 16 -3.75 25.93 1.41
CA LEU A 16 -4.62 24.78 1.66
C LEU A 16 -4.03 23.48 1.09
N GLY A 17 -3.46 23.54 -0.12
CA GLY A 17 -2.76 22.40 -0.72
C GLY A 17 -1.51 21.97 0.06
N ILE A 18 -0.75 22.92 0.62
CA ILE A 18 0.38 22.61 1.51
C ILE A 18 -0.13 21.93 2.79
N ILE A 19 -1.15 22.50 3.43
CA ILE A 19 -1.74 21.96 4.67
C ILE A 19 -2.23 20.54 4.44
N GLN A 20 -2.99 20.28 3.37
CA GLN A 20 -3.46 18.93 3.02
C GLN A 20 -2.31 17.92 2.90
N ARG A 21 -1.22 18.28 2.20
CA ARG A 21 -0.06 17.40 2.06
C ARG A 21 0.63 17.11 3.40
N GLN A 22 0.72 18.11 4.27
CA GLN A 22 1.31 17.94 5.60
C GLN A 22 0.43 17.11 6.53
N THR A 23 -0.90 17.31 6.51
CA THR A 23 -1.84 16.48 7.26
C THR A 23 -1.80 15.03 6.81
N ALA A 24 -1.77 14.77 5.50
CA ALA A 24 -1.62 13.41 4.97
C ALA A 24 -0.29 12.77 5.37
N ARG A 25 0.80 13.55 5.44
CA ARG A 25 2.10 13.07 5.92
C ARG A 25 2.07 12.76 7.43
N LEU A 26 1.44 13.60 8.23
CA LEU A 26 1.32 13.40 9.67
C LEU A 26 0.48 12.16 9.99
N ASN A 27 -0.63 11.95 9.29
CA ASN A 27 -1.45 10.75 9.46
C ASN A 27 -0.65 9.48 9.18
N ARG A 28 0.10 9.42 8.06
CA ARG A 28 0.97 8.28 7.78
C ARG A 28 2.02 8.04 8.89
N LEU A 29 2.62 9.08 9.43
CA LEU A 29 3.60 8.95 10.52
C LEU A 29 2.97 8.42 11.82
N ILE A 30 1.73 8.82 12.10
CA ILE A 30 0.98 8.30 13.26
C ILE A 30 0.62 6.83 13.02
N ASP A 31 0.14 6.48 11.82
CA ASP A 31 -0.21 5.10 11.45
C ASP A 31 1.02 4.18 11.53
N ASP A 32 2.17 4.65 11.03
CA ASP A 32 3.45 3.93 11.07
C ASP A 32 3.93 3.74 12.53
N LEU A 33 3.80 4.77 13.37
CA LEU A 33 4.17 4.69 14.79
C LEU A 33 3.27 3.73 15.56
N LEU A 34 1.96 3.75 15.31
CA LEU A 34 1.01 2.82 15.94
C LEU A 34 1.27 1.39 15.48
N ALA A 35 1.54 1.18 14.18
CA ALA A 35 1.92 -0.13 13.67
C ALA A 35 3.21 -0.65 14.32
N LEU A 36 4.23 0.19 14.45
CA LEU A 36 5.48 -0.17 15.11
C LEU A 36 5.27 -0.50 16.60
N SER A 37 4.52 0.34 17.32
CA SER A 37 4.21 0.11 18.73
C SER A 37 3.44 -1.19 18.95
N ASN A 38 2.53 -1.55 18.04
CA ASN A 38 1.80 -2.80 18.12
C ASN A 38 2.69 -4.03 17.84
N ILE A 39 3.66 -3.91 16.92
CA ILE A 39 4.66 -4.95 16.65
C ILE A 39 5.58 -5.16 17.88
N GLU A 40 6.07 -4.08 18.49
CA GLU A 40 7.01 -4.14 19.63
C GLU A 40 6.38 -4.73 20.91
N LEU A 41 5.05 -4.68 21.04
CA LEU A 41 4.37 -5.13 22.25
C LEU A 41 4.06 -6.63 22.29
N GLU A 42 4.39 -7.42 21.25
CA GLU A 42 4.03 -8.86 21.13
C GLU A 42 2.54 -9.18 21.42
N LYS A 43 1.68 -8.15 21.44
CA LYS A 43 0.25 -8.25 21.78
C LYS A 43 -0.62 -8.54 20.57
N GLU A 44 -0.08 -8.41 19.36
CA GLU A 44 -0.79 -8.78 18.15
C GLU A 44 -0.75 -10.30 17.96
N LYS A 45 -1.88 -10.94 18.31
CA LYS A 45 -2.11 -12.33 17.94
C LYS A 45 -2.37 -12.37 16.44
N PHE A 46 -1.41 -12.89 15.69
CA PHE A 46 -1.64 -13.24 14.28
C PHE A 46 -2.66 -14.38 14.20
N GLU A 47 -3.62 -14.24 13.29
CA GLU A 47 -4.58 -15.29 12.98
C GLU A 47 -4.20 -15.93 11.64
N PHE A 48 -3.38 -16.98 11.71
CA PHE A 48 -3.00 -17.75 10.53
C PHE A 48 -4.13 -18.68 10.13
N LEU A 49 -4.67 -18.46 8.93
CA LEU A 49 -5.68 -19.31 8.31
C LEU A 49 -5.31 -19.59 6.85
N PRO A 50 -5.89 -20.62 6.21
CA PRO A 50 -5.75 -20.84 4.78
C PRO A 50 -6.25 -19.66 3.96
N VAL A 51 -5.36 -19.02 3.20
CA VAL A 51 -5.66 -17.88 2.32
C VAL A 51 -5.41 -18.25 0.86
N GLN A 52 -6.34 -17.87 -0.01
CA GLN A 52 -6.20 -17.97 -1.46
C GLN A 52 -5.51 -16.71 -2.01
N ALA A 53 -4.43 -16.88 -2.77
CA ALA A 53 -3.63 -15.76 -3.28
C ALA A 53 -4.40 -14.87 -4.27
N GLU A 54 -5.21 -15.47 -5.14
CA GLU A 54 -5.92 -14.76 -6.20
C GLU A 54 -6.95 -13.76 -5.66
N PRO A 55 -7.91 -14.14 -4.79
CA PRO A 55 -8.82 -13.19 -4.18
C PRO A 55 -8.10 -12.07 -3.43
N LEU A 56 -7.00 -12.39 -2.74
CA LEU A 56 -6.23 -11.42 -1.96
C LEU A 56 -5.59 -10.35 -2.86
N ILE A 57 -4.83 -10.77 -3.88
CA ILE A 57 -4.14 -9.84 -4.80
C ILE A 57 -5.14 -9.07 -5.64
N ARG A 58 -6.19 -9.73 -6.14
CA ARG A 58 -7.27 -9.07 -6.88
C ARG A 58 -7.91 -7.96 -6.06
N THR A 59 -8.23 -8.23 -4.79
CA THR A 59 -8.85 -7.24 -3.89
C THR A 59 -7.91 -6.06 -3.68
N ALA A 60 -6.62 -6.31 -3.39
CA ALA A 60 -5.63 -5.24 -3.23
C ALA A 60 -5.49 -4.38 -4.50
N ALA A 61 -5.43 -5.00 -5.68
CA ALA A 61 -5.35 -4.28 -6.94
C ALA A 61 -6.62 -3.44 -7.24
N GLN A 62 -7.81 -3.96 -6.90
CA GLN A 62 -9.08 -3.24 -7.08
C GLN A 62 -9.16 -1.97 -6.23
N VAL A 63 -8.64 -1.98 -5.00
CA VAL A 63 -8.58 -0.79 -4.12
C VAL A 63 -7.85 0.37 -4.80
N PHE A 64 -6.82 0.06 -5.59
CA PHE A 64 -5.97 1.08 -6.22
C PHE A 64 -6.24 1.32 -7.70
N ALA A 65 -7.16 0.58 -8.33
CA ALA A 65 -7.44 0.70 -9.76
C ALA A 65 -7.78 2.15 -10.17
N GLN A 66 -8.65 2.82 -9.41
CA GLN A 66 -9.02 4.21 -9.68
C GLN A 66 -7.87 5.19 -9.41
N THR A 67 -7.12 4.99 -8.32
CA THR A 67 -5.96 5.84 -7.97
C THR A 67 -4.88 5.76 -9.04
N ALA A 68 -4.58 4.55 -9.53
CA ALA A 68 -3.62 4.33 -10.60
C ALA A 68 -4.07 5.01 -11.89
N ALA A 69 -5.35 4.84 -12.28
CA ALA A 69 -5.93 5.49 -13.46
C ALA A 69 -5.83 7.03 -13.37
N ASN A 70 -6.14 7.62 -12.21
CA ASN A 70 -6.06 9.07 -12.00
C ASN A 70 -4.62 9.61 -12.08
N GLN A 71 -3.61 8.78 -11.76
CA GLN A 71 -2.19 9.14 -11.87
C GLN A 71 -1.58 8.76 -13.24
N GLY A 72 -2.38 8.19 -14.16
CA GLY A 72 -1.91 7.73 -15.47
C GLY A 72 -0.97 6.51 -15.37
N VAL A 73 -1.07 5.71 -14.31
CA VAL A 73 -0.27 4.51 -14.08
C VAL A 73 -1.08 3.27 -14.46
N THR A 74 -0.48 2.36 -15.22
CA THR A 74 -1.09 1.05 -15.50
C THR A 74 -0.85 0.11 -14.32
N LEU A 75 -1.93 -0.42 -13.74
CA LEU A 75 -1.86 -1.41 -12.66
C LEU A 75 -2.31 -2.78 -13.17
N ASP A 76 -1.37 -3.73 -13.19
CA ASP A 76 -1.61 -5.12 -13.57
C ASP A 76 -1.47 -6.05 -12.37
N TRP A 77 -2.12 -7.21 -12.43
CA TRP A 77 -1.89 -8.28 -11.48
C TRP A 77 -2.02 -9.65 -12.13
N ALA A 78 -1.30 -10.64 -11.61
CA ALA A 78 -1.40 -12.03 -12.04
C ALA A 78 -1.07 -13.01 -10.91
N VAL A 79 -1.74 -14.15 -10.90
CA VAL A 79 -1.40 -15.30 -10.06
C VAL A 79 -1.04 -16.47 -10.98
N GLU A 80 0.21 -16.89 -10.92
CA GLU A 80 0.74 -17.95 -11.76
C GLU A 80 0.53 -19.32 -11.10
N GLY A 81 0.10 -20.31 -11.90
CA GLY A 81 0.14 -21.73 -11.52
C GLY A 81 -0.92 -22.19 -10.52
N GLY A 82 -2.05 -21.47 -10.38
CA GLY A 82 -3.14 -21.90 -9.49
C GLY A 82 -2.66 -22.11 -8.06
N ALA A 83 -1.99 -21.08 -7.52
CA ALA A 83 -1.31 -21.14 -6.22
C ALA A 83 -2.22 -21.78 -5.15
N ALA A 84 -1.76 -22.89 -4.56
CA ALA A 84 -2.46 -23.55 -3.48
C ALA A 84 -2.68 -22.56 -2.31
N PRO A 85 -3.73 -22.76 -1.49
CA PRO A 85 -3.89 -22.01 -0.26
C PRO A 85 -2.62 -22.05 0.59
N PHE A 86 -2.29 -20.93 1.22
CA PHE A 86 -1.17 -20.83 2.14
C PHE A 86 -1.63 -20.25 3.47
N GLU A 87 -0.97 -20.64 4.56
CA GLU A 87 -1.25 -20.15 5.90
C GLU A 87 -0.75 -18.71 6.03
N ALA A 88 -1.67 -17.78 6.29
CA ALA A 88 -1.34 -16.37 6.52
C ALA A 88 -2.43 -15.66 7.32
N ASP A 89 -2.03 -14.57 7.95
CA ASP A 89 -2.98 -13.55 8.43
C ASP A 89 -3.39 -12.68 7.24
N LYS A 90 -4.64 -12.84 6.82
CA LYS A 90 -5.21 -12.18 5.64
C LYS A 90 -5.19 -10.65 5.78
N ASP A 91 -5.52 -10.13 6.95
CA ASP A 91 -5.67 -8.69 7.17
C ASP A 91 -4.30 -8.02 7.22
N ARG A 92 -3.31 -8.69 7.81
CA ARG A 92 -1.92 -8.22 7.81
C ARG A 92 -1.31 -8.22 6.42
N LEU A 93 -1.55 -9.26 5.62
CA LEU A 93 -1.08 -9.26 4.23
C LEU A 93 -1.77 -8.20 3.40
N MET A 94 -3.06 -7.95 3.61
CA MET A 94 -3.76 -6.87 2.93
C MET A 94 -3.13 -5.52 3.27
N GLN A 95 -2.81 -5.27 4.54
CA GLN A 95 -2.14 -4.04 4.98
C GLN A 95 -0.78 -3.87 4.28
N VAL A 96 0.02 -4.95 4.21
CA VAL A 96 1.29 -4.94 3.47
C VAL A 96 1.06 -4.59 1.99
N PHE A 97 0.09 -5.21 1.33
CA PHE A 97 -0.20 -4.95 -0.08
C PHE A 97 -0.67 -3.52 -0.32
N VAL A 98 -1.50 -2.97 0.57
CA VAL A 98 -1.94 -1.58 0.50
C VAL A 98 -0.75 -0.63 0.57
N ASN A 99 0.15 -0.84 1.52
CA ASN A 99 1.34 0.00 1.69
C ASN A 99 2.28 -0.09 0.48
N LEU A 100 2.48 -1.30 -0.06
CA LEU A 100 3.35 -1.49 -1.22
C LEU A 100 2.75 -0.91 -2.50
N LEU A 101 1.44 -1.10 -2.75
CA LEU A 101 0.77 -0.59 -3.94
C LEU A 101 0.62 0.94 -3.91
N ASP A 102 0.29 1.54 -2.76
CA ASP A 102 0.25 2.99 -2.60
C ASP A 102 1.60 3.61 -2.95
N ASN A 103 2.67 3.05 -2.38
CA ASN A 103 4.03 3.49 -2.67
C ASN A 103 4.37 3.30 -4.15
N ALA A 104 4.09 2.13 -4.72
CA ALA A 104 4.41 1.84 -6.11
C ALA A 104 3.72 2.81 -7.07
N ILE A 105 2.44 3.11 -6.87
CA ILE A 105 1.69 4.03 -7.73
C ILE A 105 2.19 5.46 -7.54
N LYS A 106 2.33 5.92 -6.30
CA LYS A 106 2.76 7.29 -5.96
C LYS A 106 4.13 7.66 -6.54
N TYR A 107 5.05 6.70 -6.61
CA TYR A 107 6.42 6.95 -7.09
C TYR A 107 6.64 6.52 -8.55
N THR A 108 5.60 6.02 -9.24
CA THR A 108 5.67 5.71 -10.67
C THR A 108 5.19 6.92 -11.48
N PRO A 109 5.99 7.44 -12.43
CA PRO A 109 5.57 8.53 -13.31
C PRO A 109 4.35 8.15 -14.17
N ALA A 110 3.58 9.15 -14.60
CA ALA A 110 2.48 8.95 -15.55
C ALA A 110 2.98 8.27 -16.84
N GLY A 111 2.21 7.32 -17.35
CA GLY A 111 2.58 6.40 -18.43
C GLY A 111 3.35 5.16 -17.98
N GLY A 112 3.73 5.07 -16.69
CA GLY A 112 4.41 3.92 -16.11
C GLY A 112 3.51 2.74 -15.79
N ARG A 113 4.11 1.67 -15.25
CA ARG A 113 3.42 0.40 -14.94
C ARG A 113 3.83 -0.14 -13.57
N VAL A 114 2.85 -0.61 -12.83
CA VAL A 114 2.99 -1.37 -11.59
C VAL A 114 2.36 -2.75 -11.79
N THR A 115 3.03 -3.81 -11.34
CA THR A 115 2.53 -5.19 -11.48
C THR A 115 2.65 -5.98 -10.18
N ALA A 116 1.54 -6.54 -9.71
CA ALA A 116 1.52 -7.48 -8.58
C ALA A 116 1.48 -8.94 -9.08
N ARG A 117 2.49 -9.75 -8.75
CA ARG A 117 2.55 -11.17 -9.18
C ARG A 117 2.71 -12.12 -8.00
N CYS A 118 1.93 -13.20 -8.02
CA CYS A 118 2.15 -14.37 -7.16
C CYS A 118 2.63 -15.55 -8.00
N ARG A 119 3.66 -16.24 -7.49
CA ARG A 119 4.16 -17.49 -8.05
C ARG A 119 4.55 -18.42 -6.91
N THR A 120 4.28 -19.71 -7.07
CA THR A 120 4.82 -20.73 -6.17
C THR A 120 6.28 -20.98 -6.52
N ARG A 121 7.16 -20.92 -5.52
CA ARG A 121 8.57 -21.31 -5.68
C ARG A 121 8.84 -22.52 -4.82
N THR A 122 9.19 -23.64 -5.45
CA THR A 122 9.73 -24.80 -4.73
C THR A 122 11.09 -24.37 -4.16
N VAL A 123 11.20 -24.35 -2.83
CA VAL A 123 12.50 -24.12 -2.18
C VAL A 123 13.15 -25.49 -2.06
N ASP A 124 14.10 -25.79 -2.93
CA ASP A 124 14.95 -26.96 -2.77
C ASP A 124 15.72 -26.82 -1.47
N ARG A 125 15.36 -27.65 -0.48
CA ARG A 125 16.13 -27.80 0.75
C ARG A 125 17.42 -28.57 0.45
N HIS A 126 18.38 -27.90 -0.18
CA HIS A 126 19.76 -28.36 -0.32
C HIS A 126 20.69 -27.42 0.46
N ASN A 127 20.68 -27.54 1.80
CA ASN A 127 21.79 -27.23 2.69
C ASN A 127 21.37 -27.50 4.15
N ALA A 128 21.49 -28.76 4.56
CA ALA A 128 21.68 -29.13 5.95
C ALA A 128 22.61 -30.36 5.93
N ALA A 129 23.91 -30.10 5.91
CA ALA A 129 24.96 -31.01 6.29
C ALA A 129 25.83 -30.30 7.32
#